data_AF-A0A821ZVL2-F1
#
_entry.id   AF-A0A821ZVL2-F1
#
_cell.length_a   1.000
_cell.length_b   1.000
_cell.length_c   1.000
_cell.angle_alpha   90.00
_cell.angle_beta   90.00
_cell.angle_gamma   90.00
#
_symmetry.space_group_name_H-M   'P 1'
#
loop_
_entity.id
_entity.type
_entity.pdbx_description
1 polymer ?
#
loop_
_entity_poly.entity_id
_entity_poly.type
_entity_poly.pdbx_seq_one_letter_code
_entity_poly.pdbx_strand_id
1 'polypeptide(L)'
;NSVTELAANSRQIDSVVNEQQPLTNSSEAPLHKNQTTLKRQLSLFSGTCFIIANIVGSGIFISPQGVLKYTESVGLCLVIWTACGIVSIFGALCYAEIGTIIPLSGAELAYMTEGIGSVHARTGDVLAFLCSWAGTFILKPSGTAVVILAGTQYLLSGVINGYTQHLQSGFTGITKKPLAIALAFYSGLWAYDGWKSLNSLTEELKNPKRNLGLAIILALPTVTILYVLTNISYFTAMSPAVLLNSNAVAVTWAEMALHPFVRALPILIAISALGNGNAGILGSSRYCMVGARYGYLPEIFAYIQRQRLTPLPSIALQ
;
A
#
# COMPACT_ATOMS: atom_id res chain seq x y z
N ASN A 1 10.19 -66.31 55.55
CA ASN A 1 9.25 -65.50 54.75
C ASN A 1 9.57 -64.00 54.70
N SER A 2 10.66 -63.51 55.30
CA SER A 2 11.00 -62.07 55.32
C SER A 2 12.18 -61.66 54.44
N VAL A 3 12.83 -62.57 53.70
CA VAL A 3 14.02 -62.26 52.87
C VAL A 3 13.68 -62.19 51.36
N THR A 4 12.60 -62.84 50.92
CA THR A 4 12.09 -62.73 49.53
C THR A 4 11.24 -61.47 49.30
N GLU A 5 10.72 -60.83 50.35
CA GLU A 5 10.01 -59.54 50.25
C GLU A 5 10.94 -58.33 50.14
N LEU A 6 12.15 -58.40 50.71
CA LEU A 6 13.13 -57.29 50.65
C LEU A 6 13.82 -57.16 49.27
N ALA A 7 13.94 -58.25 48.51
CA ALA A 7 14.49 -58.22 47.15
C ALA A 7 13.45 -57.81 46.08
N ALA A 8 12.15 -57.90 46.40
CA ALA A 8 11.08 -57.42 45.53
C ALA A 8 10.90 -55.89 45.63
N ASN A 9 11.08 -55.32 46.83
CA ASN A 9 10.98 -53.88 47.04
C ASN A 9 12.19 -53.07 46.55
N SER A 10 13.40 -53.64 46.49
CA SER A 10 14.56 -52.90 45.97
C SER A 10 14.52 -52.70 44.45
N ARG A 11 13.95 -53.64 43.68
CA ARG A 11 13.76 -53.50 42.23
C ARG A 11 12.61 -52.56 41.84
N GLN A 12 11.74 -52.24 42.78
CA GLN A 12 10.61 -51.32 42.56
C GLN A 12 10.96 -49.86 42.90
N ILE A 13 12.05 -49.64 43.64
CA ILE A 13 12.54 -48.29 43.99
C ILE A 13 13.48 -47.75 42.90
N ASP A 14 14.30 -48.60 42.27
CA ASP A 14 15.20 -48.17 41.18
C ASP A 14 14.46 -47.83 39.87
N SER A 15 13.23 -48.31 39.68
CA SER A 15 12.39 -47.96 38.51
C SER A 15 11.57 -46.69 38.69
N VAL A 16 11.55 -46.10 39.89
CA VAL A 16 10.75 -44.89 40.22
C VAL A 16 11.61 -43.63 40.34
N VAL A 17 12.95 -43.75 40.30
CA VAL A 17 13.87 -42.60 40.56
C VAL A 17 14.47 -41.96 39.30
N ASN A 18 14.26 -42.48 38.08
CA ASN A 18 14.98 -41.98 36.89
C ASN A 18 14.14 -41.39 35.74
N GLU A 19 13.03 -40.69 36.02
CA GLU A 19 12.43 -39.75 35.05
C GLU A 19 11.90 -38.49 35.76
N GLN A 20 12.81 -37.65 36.24
CA GLN A 20 12.52 -36.23 36.44
C GLN A 20 12.71 -35.50 35.10
N GLN A 21 11.64 -35.35 34.32
CA GLN A 21 11.52 -34.24 33.37
C GLN A 21 11.12 -32.96 34.14
N PRO A 22 11.64 -31.78 33.76
CA PRO A 22 11.49 -30.58 34.57
C PRO A 22 10.05 -30.06 34.63
N LEU A 23 9.70 -29.51 35.80
CA LEU A 23 8.45 -28.82 36.13
C LEU A 23 8.15 -27.65 35.17
N THR A 24 7.28 -27.84 34.18
CA THR A 24 6.46 -26.77 33.58
C THR A 24 5.12 -27.36 33.12
N ASN A 25 4.14 -27.40 34.02
CA ASN A 25 2.74 -27.70 33.69
C ASN A 25 1.82 -26.73 34.46
N SER A 26 2.04 -25.43 34.26
CA SER A 26 0.93 -24.47 34.25
C SER A 26 0.36 -24.50 32.84
N SER A 27 -0.93 -24.77 32.75
CA SER A 27 -1.75 -24.73 31.54
C SER A 27 -1.36 -23.60 30.58
N GLU A 28 -0.54 -23.92 29.57
CA GLU A 28 -0.57 -23.22 28.29
C GLU A 28 -1.61 -23.94 27.44
N ALA A 29 -2.85 -23.48 27.51
CA ALA A 29 -3.81 -23.76 26.46
C ALA A 29 -3.17 -23.36 25.12
N PRO A 30 -3.18 -24.22 24.09
CA PRO A 30 -2.69 -23.83 22.77
C PRO A 30 -3.69 -22.84 22.16
N LEU A 31 -3.59 -21.57 22.53
CA LEU A 31 -4.09 -20.45 21.73
C LEU A 31 -3.36 -20.52 20.39
N HIS A 32 -4.12 -20.58 19.28
CA HIS A 32 -3.65 -20.61 17.87
C HIS A 32 -3.41 -21.97 17.19
N LYS A 33 -4.36 -22.92 17.25
CA LYS A 33 -4.38 -24.05 16.30
C LYS A 33 -5.50 -24.05 15.25
N ASN A 34 -6.41 -23.08 15.27
CA ASN A 34 -7.52 -22.95 14.30
C ASN A 34 -7.53 -21.60 13.58
N GLN A 35 -6.37 -21.05 13.19
CA GLN A 35 -6.36 -19.91 12.28
C GLN A 35 -6.59 -20.39 10.85
N THR A 36 -7.70 -19.97 10.25
CA THR A 36 -7.97 -20.14 8.81
C THR A 36 -6.91 -19.39 8.01
N THR A 37 -5.98 -20.12 7.41
CA THR A 37 -4.94 -19.57 6.55
C THR A 37 -5.48 -19.28 5.16
N LEU A 38 -5.06 -18.16 4.55
CA LEU A 38 -5.47 -17.80 3.20
C LEU A 38 -4.73 -18.66 2.16
N LYS A 39 -5.41 -18.99 1.05
CA LYS A 39 -4.79 -19.78 -0.03
C LYS A 39 -3.82 -18.90 -0.82
N ARG A 40 -2.61 -19.42 -1.06
CA ARG A 40 -1.60 -18.77 -1.93
C ARG A 40 -2.03 -18.82 -3.40
N GLN A 41 -2.67 -17.76 -3.89
CA GLN A 41 -3.18 -17.69 -5.26
C GLN A 41 -2.47 -16.63 -6.11
N LEU A 42 -1.90 -15.57 -5.52
CA LEU A 42 -1.29 -14.46 -6.24
C LEU A 42 0.09 -14.86 -6.80
N SER A 43 0.24 -14.72 -8.12
CA SER A 43 1.51 -14.94 -8.83
C SER A 43 2.39 -13.67 -8.82
N LEU A 44 3.65 -13.78 -9.25
CA LEU A 44 4.53 -12.62 -9.45
C LEU A 44 3.88 -11.60 -10.40
N PHE A 45 3.37 -12.05 -11.55
CA PHE A 45 2.71 -11.18 -12.53
C PHE A 45 1.51 -10.46 -11.93
N SER A 46 0.62 -11.21 -11.27
CA SER A 46 -0.54 -10.64 -10.59
C SER A 46 -0.14 -9.64 -9.51
N GLY A 47 0.93 -9.92 -8.76
CA GLY A 47 1.49 -9.02 -7.74
C GLY A 47 2.05 -7.73 -8.35
N THR A 48 2.83 -7.82 -9.44
CA THR A 48 3.35 -6.64 -10.15
C THR A 48 2.21 -5.79 -10.71
N CYS A 49 1.23 -6.39 -11.39
CA CYS A 49 0.05 -5.68 -11.88
C CYS A 49 -0.76 -5.05 -10.74
N PHE A 50 -0.88 -5.72 -9.59
CA PHE A 50 -1.55 -5.19 -8.42
C PHE A 50 -0.85 -3.95 -7.86
N ILE A 51 0.49 -3.96 -7.77
CA ILE A 51 1.27 -2.78 -7.36
C ILE A 51 1.03 -1.63 -8.36
N ILE A 52 1.19 -1.91 -9.66
CA ILE A 52 0.99 -0.89 -10.71
C ILE A 52 -0.42 -0.30 -10.62
N ALA A 53 -1.45 -1.13 -10.45
CA ALA A 53 -2.84 -0.67 -10.34
C ALA A 53 -3.10 0.15 -9.05
N ASN A 54 -2.42 -0.16 -7.94
CA ASN A 54 -2.52 0.61 -6.70
C ASN A 54 -1.78 1.95 -6.77
N ILE A 55 -0.73 2.06 -7.58
CA ILE A 55 0.04 3.31 -7.71
C ILE A 55 -0.56 4.20 -8.81
N VAL A 56 -0.81 3.62 -9.99
CA VAL A 56 -1.36 4.33 -11.14
C VAL A 56 -2.86 4.58 -10.92
N GLY A 57 -3.18 5.78 -10.45
CA GLY A 57 -4.54 6.24 -10.22
C GLY A 57 -4.70 7.72 -10.57
N SER A 58 -5.48 8.46 -9.78
CA SER A 58 -5.69 9.89 -10.04
C SER A 58 -4.46 10.76 -9.78
N GLY A 59 -3.45 10.22 -9.09
CA GLY A 59 -2.25 10.93 -8.66
C GLY A 59 -1.53 11.64 -9.78
N ILE A 60 -1.30 10.95 -10.91
CA ILE A 60 -0.60 11.49 -12.07
C ILE A 60 -1.36 12.62 -12.78
N PHE A 61 -2.67 12.72 -12.59
CA PHE A 61 -3.46 13.78 -13.21
C PHE A 61 -3.42 15.07 -12.40
N ILE A 62 -3.32 14.99 -11.05
CA ILE A 62 -3.32 16.16 -10.15
C ILE A 62 -1.89 16.62 -9.80
N SER A 63 -0.99 15.70 -9.45
CA SER A 63 0.34 16.02 -8.93
C SER A 63 1.22 16.88 -9.84
N PRO A 64 1.19 16.80 -11.18
CA PRO A 64 2.03 17.63 -12.03
C PRO A 64 1.86 19.13 -11.76
N GLN A 65 0.63 19.58 -11.48
CA GLN A 65 0.34 20.97 -11.14
C GLN A 65 0.97 21.35 -9.79
N GLY A 66 0.86 20.49 -8.79
CA GLY A 66 1.45 20.69 -7.46
C GLY A 66 2.97 20.73 -7.51
N VAL A 67 3.61 19.75 -8.16
CA VAL A 67 5.08 19.69 -8.29
C VAL A 67 5.59 20.93 -9.02
N LEU A 68 5.00 21.27 -10.17
CA LEU A 68 5.41 22.42 -10.97
C LEU A 68 5.22 23.75 -10.25
N LYS A 69 4.14 23.90 -9.47
CA LYS A 69 3.85 25.11 -8.68
C LYS A 69 4.96 25.41 -7.68
N TYR A 70 5.58 24.38 -7.12
CA TYR A 70 6.63 24.53 -6.12
C TYR A 70 8.05 24.51 -6.70
N THR A 71 8.28 23.90 -7.87
CA THR A 71 9.60 23.92 -8.51
C THR A 71 9.82 25.13 -9.40
N GLU A 72 8.75 25.74 -9.92
CA GLU A 72 8.74 26.88 -10.86
C GLU A 72 9.60 26.64 -12.12
N SER A 73 10.02 25.40 -12.34
CA SER A 73 10.96 24.97 -13.38
C SER A 73 10.60 23.57 -13.87
N VAL A 74 10.54 23.42 -15.19
CA VAL A 74 10.19 22.17 -15.87
C VAL A 74 11.26 21.11 -15.66
N GLY A 75 12.54 21.48 -15.82
CA GLY A 75 13.64 20.54 -15.62
C GLY A 75 13.71 20.03 -14.18
N LEU A 76 13.53 20.92 -13.19
CA LEU A 76 13.51 20.50 -11.78
C LEU A 76 12.28 19.64 -11.46
N CYS A 77 11.13 19.91 -12.07
CA CYS A 77 9.93 19.08 -11.94
C CYS A 77 10.22 17.62 -12.37
N LEU A 78 10.83 17.41 -13.54
CA LEU A 78 11.18 16.07 -14.04
C LEU A 78 12.22 15.35 -13.15
N VAL A 79 13.19 16.10 -12.61
CA VAL A 79 14.15 15.57 -11.62
C VAL A 79 13.43 15.10 -10.36
N ILE A 80 12.48 15.88 -9.84
CA ILE A 80 11.69 15.50 -8.66
C ILE A 80 10.85 14.25 -8.93
N TRP A 81 10.22 14.12 -10.10
CA TRP A 81 9.47 12.90 -10.46
C TRP A 81 10.35 11.65 -10.46
N THR A 82 11.57 11.76 -11.00
CA THR A 82 12.55 10.67 -11.00
C THR A 82 13.03 10.36 -9.58
N ALA A 83 13.34 11.39 -8.80
CA ALA A 83 13.78 11.25 -7.41
C ALA A 83 12.70 10.61 -6.53
N CYS A 84 11.42 10.98 -6.69
CA CYS A 84 10.29 10.35 -6.00
C CYS A 84 10.19 8.85 -6.31
N GLY A 85 10.41 8.46 -7.58
CA GLY A 85 10.46 7.06 -7.98
C GLY A 85 11.58 6.28 -7.28
N ILE A 86 12.79 6.83 -7.26
CA ILE A 86 13.95 6.24 -6.58
C ILE A 86 13.69 6.09 -5.07
N VAL A 87 13.22 7.15 -4.42
CA VAL A 87 12.87 7.12 -2.99
C VAL A 87 11.81 6.07 -2.70
N SER A 88 10.80 5.95 -3.56
CA SER A 88 9.74 4.94 -3.43
C SER A 88 10.28 3.52 -3.56
N ILE A 89 11.28 3.28 -4.43
CA ILE A 89 11.93 1.95 -4.57
C ILE A 89 12.63 1.57 -3.28
N PHE A 90 13.46 2.45 -2.72
CA PHE A 90 14.15 2.17 -1.48
C PHE A 90 13.17 1.97 -0.32
N GLY A 91 12.16 2.84 -0.19
CA GLY A 91 11.11 2.70 0.81
C GLY A 91 10.36 1.37 0.70
N ALA A 92 9.98 0.98 -0.52
CA ALA A 92 9.28 -0.28 -0.77
C ALA A 92 10.15 -1.50 -0.49
N LEU A 93 11.45 -1.47 -0.80
CA LEU A 93 12.37 -2.58 -0.52
C LEU A 93 12.59 -2.77 1.00
N CYS A 94 12.81 -1.69 1.75
CA CYS A 94 12.89 -1.76 3.21
C CYS A 94 11.58 -2.32 3.80
N TYR A 95 10.44 -1.89 3.25
CA TYR A 95 9.14 -2.36 3.69
C TYR A 95 8.88 -3.83 3.31
N ALA A 96 9.40 -4.28 2.17
CA ALA A 96 9.34 -5.67 1.73
C ALA A 96 10.15 -6.58 2.64
N GLU A 97 11.33 -6.15 3.08
CA GLU A 97 12.15 -6.89 4.03
C GLU A 97 11.36 -7.20 5.31
N ILE A 98 10.72 -6.19 5.91
CA ILE A 98 9.85 -6.35 7.08
C ILE A 98 8.70 -7.34 6.78
N GLY A 99 8.05 -7.22 5.62
CA GLY A 99 6.97 -8.12 5.20
C GLY A 99 7.39 -9.56 4.93
N THR A 100 8.69 -9.81 4.73
CA THR A 100 9.23 -11.17 4.62
C THR A 100 9.66 -11.77 5.96
N ILE A 101 9.98 -10.92 6.95
CA ILE A 101 10.26 -11.33 8.34
C ILE A 101 8.95 -11.70 9.05
N ILE A 102 7.90 -10.90 8.86
CA ILE A 102 6.58 -11.08 9.46
C ILE A 102 5.55 -11.34 8.34
N PRO A 103 5.42 -12.59 7.85
CA PRO A 103 4.57 -12.92 6.70
C PRO A 103 3.09 -13.04 7.11
N LEU A 104 2.60 -12.10 7.91
CA LEU A 104 1.21 -11.99 8.34
C LEU A 104 0.45 -11.02 7.42
N SER A 105 -0.81 -11.34 7.15
CA SER A 105 -1.75 -10.41 6.51
C SER A 105 -1.90 -9.16 7.39
N GLY A 106 -2.16 -7.99 6.79
CA GLY A 106 -2.44 -6.74 7.51
C GLY A 106 -1.29 -5.72 7.55
N ALA A 107 -0.10 -6.08 7.03
CA ALA A 107 1.04 -5.18 6.81
C ALA A 107 1.36 -4.28 8.02
N GLU A 108 1.11 -2.96 7.93
CA GLU A 108 1.48 -1.96 8.94
C GLU A 108 0.99 -2.35 10.34
N LEU A 109 -0.23 -2.88 10.43
CA LEU A 109 -0.82 -3.26 11.72
C LEU A 109 -0.12 -4.47 12.35
N ALA A 110 0.19 -5.48 11.54
CA ALA A 110 0.94 -6.65 11.99
C ALA A 110 2.36 -6.25 12.40
N TYR A 111 3.02 -5.38 11.65
CA TYR A 111 4.38 -4.94 11.96
C TYR A 111 4.44 -4.11 13.25
N MET A 112 3.45 -3.25 13.50
CA MET A 112 3.38 -2.48 14.74
C MET A 112 3.09 -3.38 15.94
N THR A 113 2.17 -4.34 15.80
CA THR A 113 1.80 -5.24 16.90
C THR A 113 2.96 -6.18 17.26
N GLU A 114 3.54 -6.86 16.27
CA GLU A 114 4.63 -7.81 16.49
C GLU A 114 5.97 -7.11 16.79
N GLY A 115 6.27 -6.01 16.07
CA GLY A 115 7.53 -5.28 16.22
C GLY A 115 7.57 -4.44 17.49
N ILE A 116 6.62 -3.51 17.67
CA ILE A 116 6.62 -2.58 18.81
C ILE A 116 6.10 -3.29 20.07
N GLY A 117 5.14 -4.21 19.94
CA GLY A 117 4.65 -5.01 21.07
C GLY A 117 5.73 -5.85 21.73
N SER A 118 6.73 -6.32 20.98
CA SER A 118 7.89 -7.04 21.54
C SER A 118 8.79 -6.18 22.44
N VAL A 119 8.80 -4.85 22.24
CA VAL A 119 9.63 -3.90 23.01
C VAL A 119 8.82 -3.24 24.13
N HIS A 120 7.56 -2.87 23.85
CA HIS A 120 6.64 -2.26 24.82
C HIS A 120 5.21 -2.74 24.55
N ALA A 121 4.81 -3.87 25.14
CA ALA A 121 3.50 -4.50 24.92
C ALA A 121 2.33 -3.51 25.01
N ARG A 122 2.27 -2.72 26.09
CA ARG A 122 1.17 -1.76 26.31
C ARG A 122 1.13 -0.61 25.29
N THR A 123 2.29 -0.14 24.83
CA THR A 123 2.38 0.96 23.85
C THR A 123 2.14 0.46 22.43
N GLY A 124 2.61 -0.75 22.11
CA GLY A 124 2.37 -1.43 20.84
C GLY A 124 0.88 -1.66 20.61
N ASP A 125 0.17 -2.20 21.59
CA ASP A 125 -1.27 -2.49 21.48
C ASP A 125 -2.10 -1.21 21.32
N VAL A 126 -1.77 -0.16 22.08
CA VAL A 126 -2.47 1.14 21.98
C VAL A 126 -2.21 1.81 20.62
N LEU A 127 -0.97 1.78 20.13
CA LEU A 127 -0.63 2.34 18.83
C LEU A 127 -1.28 1.54 17.69
N ALA A 128 -1.23 0.21 17.75
CA ALA A 128 -1.88 -0.68 16.81
C ALA A 128 -3.41 -0.49 16.80
N PHE A 129 -4.02 -0.29 17.97
CA PHE A 129 -5.44 0.05 18.10
C PHE A 129 -5.76 1.39 17.44
N LEU A 130 -5.03 2.46 17.79
CA LEU A 130 -5.26 3.79 17.21
C LEU A 130 -5.04 3.81 15.70
N CYS A 131 -3.97 3.17 15.22
CA CYS A 131 -3.71 3.01 13.80
C CYS A 131 -4.78 2.16 13.12
N SER A 132 -5.30 1.11 13.77
CA SER A 132 -6.40 0.29 13.22
C SER A 132 -7.63 1.14 12.95
N TRP A 133 -8.04 1.96 13.94
CA TRP A 133 -9.21 2.83 13.83
C TRP A 133 -8.98 3.99 12.85
N ALA A 134 -7.85 4.69 12.96
CA ALA A 134 -7.52 5.79 12.05
C ALA A 134 -7.31 5.31 10.60
N GLY A 135 -6.67 4.16 10.41
CA GLY A 135 -6.48 3.53 9.11
C GLY A 135 -7.82 3.16 8.47
N THR A 136 -8.70 2.53 9.23
CA THR A 136 -9.99 2.00 8.75
C THR A 136 -11.00 3.11 8.46
N PHE A 137 -11.13 4.11 9.33
CA PHE A 137 -12.20 5.12 9.21
C PHE A 137 -11.74 6.45 8.61
N ILE A 138 -10.44 6.75 8.63
CA ILE A 138 -9.92 8.04 8.16
C ILE A 138 -9.09 7.81 6.90
N LEU A 139 -7.94 7.16 7.02
CA LEU A 139 -6.91 7.18 5.97
C LEU A 139 -7.32 6.42 4.69
N LYS A 140 -7.92 5.23 4.82
CA LYS A 140 -8.27 4.40 3.66
C LYS A 140 -9.50 4.95 2.91
N PRO A 141 -10.64 5.26 3.57
CA PRO A 141 -11.78 5.86 2.88
C PRO A 141 -11.45 7.24 2.29
N SER A 142 -10.64 8.07 2.97
CA SER A 142 -10.25 9.37 2.43
C SER A 142 -9.42 9.25 1.15
N GLY A 143 -8.47 8.30 1.11
CA GLY A 143 -7.64 8.08 -0.07
C GLY A 143 -8.49 7.69 -1.29
N THR A 144 -9.37 6.71 -1.12
CA THR A 144 -10.28 6.26 -2.18
C THR A 144 -11.27 7.36 -2.59
N ALA A 145 -11.81 8.13 -1.63
CA ALA A 145 -12.70 9.25 -1.92
C ALA A 145 -11.99 10.36 -2.72
N VAL A 146 -10.76 10.73 -2.35
CA VAL A 146 -9.98 11.71 -3.10
C VAL A 146 -9.71 11.23 -4.53
N VAL A 147 -9.41 9.94 -4.73
CA VAL A 147 -9.21 9.35 -6.06
C VAL A 147 -10.48 9.41 -6.91
N ILE A 148 -11.64 9.09 -6.33
CA ILE A 148 -12.94 9.12 -7.01
C ILE A 148 -13.36 10.57 -7.32
N LEU A 149 -13.22 11.48 -6.36
CA LEU A 149 -13.55 12.90 -6.53
C LEU A 149 -12.66 13.53 -7.59
N ALA A 150 -11.36 13.23 -7.56
CA ALA A 150 -10.43 13.62 -8.61
C ALA A 150 -10.91 13.12 -9.98
N GLY A 151 -11.12 11.80 -10.13
CA GLY A 151 -11.62 11.21 -11.37
C GLY A 151 -12.93 11.85 -11.87
N THR A 152 -13.83 12.18 -10.95
CA THR A 152 -15.12 12.85 -11.24
C THR A 152 -14.93 14.30 -11.66
N GLN A 153 -14.01 15.04 -11.04
CA GLN A 153 -13.65 16.39 -11.45
C GLN A 153 -13.05 16.41 -12.87
N TYR A 154 -12.28 15.38 -13.25
CA TYR A 154 -11.81 15.20 -14.63
C TYR A 154 -12.96 14.90 -15.62
N LEU A 155 -14.00 14.16 -15.21
CA LEU A 155 -15.22 13.96 -16.01
C LEU A 155 -15.95 15.29 -16.26
N LEU A 156 -16.03 16.14 -15.24
CA LEU A 156 -16.80 17.38 -15.30
C LEU A 156 -16.06 18.53 -16.01
N SER A 157 -14.72 18.56 -15.90
CA SER A 157 -13.86 19.56 -16.54
C SER A 157 -13.65 19.33 -18.05
N GLY A 158 -14.23 18.27 -18.62
CA GLY A 158 -14.14 17.88 -20.04
C GLY A 158 -14.85 18.77 -21.05
N VAL A 159 -15.36 19.94 -20.63
CA VAL A 159 -16.20 20.81 -21.45
C VAL A 159 -15.86 22.28 -21.12
N ILE A 160 -15.16 22.94 -22.06
CA ILE A 160 -15.05 24.40 -22.33
C ILE A 160 -13.67 25.06 -22.08
N ASN A 161 -13.12 25.55 -23.21
CA ASN A 161 -12.11 26.59 -23.47
C ASN A 161 -10.61 26.23 -23.55
N GLY A 162 -10.08 26.38 -24.77
CA GLY A 162 -8.65 26.39 -25.08
C GLY A 162 -8.09 27.81 -25.28
N TYR A 163 -6.82 27.99 -24.95
CA TYR A 163 -6.03 29.17 -25.31
C TYR A 163 -4.57 28.78 -25.56
N THR A 164 -3.99 29.40 -26.59
CA THR A 164 -2.65 29.15 -27.11
C THR A 164 -1.71 30.30 -26.77
N GLN A 165 -0.43 29.95 -26.71
CA GLN A 165 0.79 30.76 -26.89
C GLN A 165 1.76 30.77 -25.70
N HIS A 166 3.03 30.56 -26.08
CA HIS A 166 4.31 30.88 -25.42
C HIS A 166 5.20 29.68 -25.06
N LEU A 167 6.27 29.60 -25.86
CA LEU A 167 7.49 28.84 -25.66
C LEU A 167 8.59 29.78 -25.16
N GLN A 168 9.52 29.19 -24.40
CA GLN A 168 10.85 29.68 -23.98
C GLN A 168 10.99 30.01 -22.49
N SER A 169 11.08 28.95 -21.66
CA SER A 169 12.06 28.88 -20.56
C SER A 169 12.00 27.53 -19.80
N GLY A 170 12.93 26.61 -20.09
CA GLY A 170 12.95 25.29 -19.42
C GLY A 170 13.56 25.26 -18.01
N PHE A 171 14.35 26.29 -17.66
CA PHE A 171 15.13 26.33 -16.41
C PHE A 171 15.17 27.70 -15.71
N THR A 172 14.43 28.71 -16.17
CA THR A 172 14.38 30.00 -15.47
C THR A 172 13.40 29.92 -14.30
N GLY A 173 13.78 30.40 -13.13
CA GLY A 173 12.90 30.44 -11.96
C GLY A 173 13.10 29.33 -10.93
N ILE A 174 14.24 28.61 -10.93
CA ILE A 174 14.52 27.56 -9.94
C ILE A 174 14.33 28.11 -8.52
N THR A 175 13.30 27.62 -7.82
CA THR A 175 13.07 27.96 -6.42
C THR A 175 14.18 27.34 -5.57
N LYS A 176 14.97 28.17 -4.89
CA LYS A 176 16.03 27.73 -3.96
C LYS A 176 15.53 27.51 -2.52
N LYS A 177 14.23 27.70 -2.27
CA LYS A 177 13.63 27.60 -0.94
C LYS A 177 13.48 26.12 -0.55
N PRO A 178 14.11 25.64 0.54
CA PRO A 178 14.02 24.23 0.95
C PRO A 178 12.58 23.74 1.16
N LEU A 179 11.71 24.59 1.70
CA LEU A 179 10.30 24.26 1.92
C LEU A 179 9.54 24.00 0.61
N ALA A 180 9.81 24.77 -0.44
CA ALA A 180 9.16 24.57 -1.73
C ALA A 180 9.58 23.22 -2.34
N ILE A 181 10.87 22.89 -2.24
CA ILE A 181 11.38 21.58 -2.67
C ILE A 181 10.70 20.45 -1.88
N ALA A 182 10.56 20.59 -0.55
CA ALA A 182 9.86 19.60 0.28
C ALA A 182 8.38 19.43 -0.11
N LEU A 183 7.67 20.52 -0.41
CA LEU A 183 6.28 20.48 -0.88
C LEU A 183 6.14 19.88 -2.28
N ALA A 184 7.14 20.07 -3.15
CA ALA A 184 7.21 19.42 -4.44
C ALA A 184 7.40 17.90 -4.29
N PHE A 185 8.29 17.47 -3.39
CA PHE A 185 8.45 16.05 -3.05
C PHE A 185 7.17 15.47 -2.44
N TYR A 186 6.50 16.20 -1.55
CA TYR A 186 5.23 15.77 -0.97
C TYR A 186 4.16 15.53 -2.06
N SER A 187 4.04 16.48 -3.00
CA SER A 187 3.10 16.38 -4.12
C SER A 187 3.45 15.24 -5.07
N GLY A 188 4.74 15.01 -5.32
CA GLY A 188 5.22 13.92 -6.18
C GLY A 188 5.06 12.54 -5.52
N LEU A 189 5.46 12.39 -4.27
CA LEU A 189 5.35 11.14 -3.51
C LEU A 189 3.90 10.70 -3.32
N TRP A 190 2.95 11.64 -3.23
CA TRP A 190 1.53 11.30 -3.21
C TRP A 190 1.09 10.52 -4.47
N ALA A 191 1.60 10.85 -5.65
CA ALA A 191 1.31 10.10 -6.88
C ALA A 191 1.94 8.70 -6.91
N TYR A 192 2.96 8.45 -6.09
CA TYR A 192 3.60 7.14 -5.95
C TYR A 192 3.01 6.30 -4.80
N ASP A 193 2.05 6.82 -4.02
CA ASP A 193 1.44 6.05 -2.93
C ASP A 193 0.76 4.78 -3.47
N GLY A 194 0.83 3.69 -2.70
CA GLY A 194 0.26 2.39 -3.07
C GLY A 194 1.27 1.26 -3.24
N TRP A 195 2.58 1.53 -3.25
CA TRP A 195 3.61 0.48 -3.34
C TRP A 195 3.58 -0.51 -2.17
N LYS A 196 3.12 -0.07 -0.99
CA LYS A 196 2.97 -0.89 0.22
C LYS A 196 1.78 -1.86 0.20
N SER A 197 0.85 -1.70 -0.75
CA SER A 197 -0.41 -2.47 -0.75
C SER A 197 -0.17 -3.97 -0.90
N LEU A 198 0.85 -4.41 -1.65
CA LEU A 198 1.12 -5.83 -1.85
C LEU A 198 1.55 -6.55 -0.55
N ASN A 199 2.17 -5.83 0.39
CA ASN A 199 2.55 -6.38 1.69
C ASN A 199 1.35 -6.83 2.53
N SER A 200 0.16 -6.25 2.30
CA SER A 200 -1.06 -6.68 2.99
C SER A 200 -1.60 -8.03 2.49
N LEU A 201 -1.10 -8.49 1.33
CA LEU A 201 -1.51 -9.72 0.64
C LEU A 201 -0.39 -10.77 0.62
N THR A 202 0.59 -10.68 1.53
CA THR A 202 1.75 -11.58 1.61
C THR A 202 1.38 -13.04 1.85
N GLU A 203 0.32 -13.30 2.64
CA GLU A 203 -0.21 -14.66 2.86
C GLU A 203 -0.81 -15.27 1.58
N GLU A 204 -1.37 -14.44 0.70
CA GLU A 204 -1.96 -14.86 -0.57
C GLU A 204 -0.92 -14.97 -1.70
N LEU A 205 0.29 -14.41 -1.50
CA LEU A 205 1.37 -14.40 -2.48
C LEU A 205 2.12 -15.74 -2.53
N LYS A 206 2.32 -16.28 -3.74
CA LYS A 206 3.20 -17.43 -3.98
C LYS A 206 4.65 -17.00 -3.79
N ASN A 207 5.45 -17.78 -3.06
CA ASN A 207 6.88 -17.52 -2.79
C ASN A 207 7.21 -16.06 -2.38
N PRO A 208 6.65 -15.55 -1.27
CA PRO A 208 6.68 -14.12 -0.93
C PRO A 208 8.10 -13.58 -0.75
N LYS A 209 9.02 -14.37 -0.19
CA LYS A 209 10.44 -14.00 -0.01
C LYS A 209 11.12 -13.52 -1.30
N ARG A 210 10.74 -14.11 -2.45
CA ARG A 210 11.30 -13.75 -3.76
C ARG A 210 10.36 -12.85 -4.54
N ASN A 211 9.07 -13.22 -4.59
CA ASN A 211 8.12 -12.57 -5.48
C ASN A 211 7.72 -11.16 -5.01
N LEU A 212 7.76 -10.87 -3.71
CA LEU A 212 7.46 -9.54 -3.19
C LEU A 212 8.50 -8.51 -3.66
N GLY A 213 9.79 -8.80 -3.44
CA GLY A 213 10.89 -7.92 -3.88
C GLY A 213 10.94 -7.78 -5.40
N LEU A 214 10.79 -8.89 -6.14
CA LEU A 214 10.76 -8.83 -7.61
C LEU A 214 9.57 -8.03 -8.14
N ALA A 215 8.39 -8.14 -7.54
CA ALA A 215 7.23 -7.37 -7.96
C ALA A 215 7.48 -5.86 -7.81
N ILE A 216 8.15 -5.44 -6.73
CA ILE A 216 8.52 -4.03 -6.48
C ILE A 216 9.56 -3.54 -7.49
N ILE A 217 10.62 -4.31 -7.71
CA ILE A 217 11.70 -3.97 -8.65
C ILE A 217 11.19 -3.89 -10.10
N LEU A 218 10.14 -4.64 -10.45
CA LEU A 218 9.51 -4.55 -11.75
C LEU A 218 8.51 -3.39 -11.81
N ALA A 219 7.63 -3.24 -10.82
CA ALA A 219 6.54 -2.28 -10.86
C ALA A 219 7.00 -0.83 -10.77
N LEU A 220 7.86 -0.49 -9.81
CA LEU A 220 8.20 0.91 -9.52
C LEU A 220 9.01 1.60 -10.62
N PRO A 221 10.03 0.96 -11.23
CA PRO A 221 10.68 1.54 -12.40
C PRO A 221 9.71 1.72 -13.59
N THR A 222 8.81 0.75 -13.83
CA THR A 222 7.78 0.89 -14.87
C THR A 222 6.88 2.11 -14.61
N VAL A 223 6.39 2.29 -13.39
CA VAL A 223 5.58 3.45 -13.03
C VAL A 223 6.38 4.75 -13.16
N THR A 224 7.62 4.77 -12.70
CA THR A 224 8.49 5.95 -12.77
C THR A 224 8.70 6.38 -14.23
N ILE A 225 9.01 5.43 -15.12
CA ILE A 225 9.15 5.69 -16.55
C ILE A 225 7.85 6.26 -17.12
N LEU A 226 6.70 5.65 -16.82
CA LEU A 226 5.40 6.12 -17.30
C LEU A 226 5.08 7.53 -16.80
N TYR A 227 5.36 7.84 -15.54
CA TYR A 227 5.10 9.16 -14.95
C TYR A 227 6.00 10.23 -15.55
N VAL A 228 7.30 9.95 -15.73
CA VAL A 228 8.23 10.87 -16.38
C VAL A 228 7.81 11.11 -17.84
N LEU A 229 7.48 10.05 -18.59
CA LEU A 229 7.01 10.18 -19.98
C LEU A 229 5.70 10.96 -20.08
N THR A 230 4.77 10.75 -19.14
CA THR A 230 3.50 11.49 -19.09
C THR A 230 3.75 12.98 -18.83
N ASN A 231 4.63 13.32 -17.88
CA ASN A 231 4.99 14.71 -17.62
C ASN A 231 5.72 15.35 -18.80
N ILE A 232 6.63 14.62 -19.48
CA ILE A 232 7.24 15.09 -20.73
C ILE A 232 6.15 15.37 -21.77
N SER A 233 5.17 14.46 -21.94
CA SER A 233 4.06 14.65 -22.86
C SER A 233 3.24 15.91 -22.54
N TYR A 234 2.95 16.17 -21.25
CA TYR A 234 2.33 17.42 -20.82
C TYR A 234 3.16 18.63 -21.22
N PHE A 235 4.45 18.68 -20.87
CA PHE A 235 5.29 19.83 -21.19
C PHE A 235 5.55 20.03 -22.68
N THR A 236 5.40 19.00 -23.52
CA THR A 236 5.48 19.14 -24.98
C THR A 236 4.22 19.74 -25.60
N ALA A 237 3.04 19.49 -25.03
CA ALA A 237 1.77 19.95 -25.57
C ALA A 237 1.29 21.27 -24.95
N MET A 238 1.64 21.55 -23.70
CA MET A 238 1.16 22.69 -22.91
C MET A 238 2.29 23.41 -22.17
N SER A 239 2.16 24.73 -22.02
CA SER A 239 3.14 25.55 -21.29
C SER A 239 2.98 25.39 -19.77
N PRO A 240 4.03 25.69 -18.97
CA PRO A 240 3.95 25.63 -17.52
C PRO A 240 2.81 26.49 -16.94
N ALA A 241 2.59 27.69 -17.50
CA ALA A 241 1.52 28.58 -17.06
C ALA A 241 0.13 28.00 -17.36
N VAL A 242 -0.06 27.38 -18.53
CA VAL A 242 -1.32 26.71 -18.87
C VAL A 242 -1.55 25.52 -17.94
N LEU A 243 -0.54 24.69 -17.70
CA LEU A 243 -0.63 23.55 -16.78
C LEU A 243 -1.03 24.01 -15.37
N LEU A 244 -0.44 25.10 -14.87
CA LEU A 244 -0.77 25.67 -13.56
C LEU A 244 -2.19 26.26 -13.48
N ASN A 245 -2.74 26.76 -14.58
CA ASN A 245 -4.10 27.33 -14.63
C ASN A 245 -5.16 26.31 -15.06
N SER A 246 -4.77 25.08 -15.40
CA SER A 246 -5.69 24.04 -15.83
C SER A 246 -6.43 23.44 -14.63
N ASN A 247 -7.76 23.38 -14.70
CA ASN A 247 -8.57 22.64 -13.72
C ASN A 247 -8.36 21.12 -13.84
N ALA A 248 -8.07 20.66 -15.06
CA ALA A 248 -7.82 19.27 -15.40
C ALA A 248 -6.68 19.16 -16.41
N VAL A 249 -5.47 18.85 -15.92
CA VAL A 249 -4.24 18.79 -16.75
C VAL A 249 -4.40 17.82 -17.91
N ALA A 250 -4.91 16.61 -17.66
CA ALA A 250 -5.04 15.57 -18.67
C ALA A 250 -6.05 15.92 -19.77
N VAL A 251 -7.18 16.55 -19.42
CA VAL A 251 -8.20 17.00 -20.39
C VAL A 251 -7.64 18.10 -21.25
N THR A 252 -7.03 19.11 -20.64
CA THR A 252 -6.41 20.24 -21.34
C THR A 252 -5.32 19.75 -22.29
N TRP A 253 -4.51 18.78 -21.86
CA TRP A 253 -3.54 18.11 -22.72
C TRP A 253 -4.20 17.41 -23.92
N ALA A 254 -5.28 16.66 -23.72
CA ALA A 254 -5.96 15.98 -24.82
C ALA A 254 -6.61 16.96 -25.79
N GLU A 255 -7.16 18.06 -25.30
CA GLU A 255 -7.68 19.13 -26.15
C GLU A 255 -6.61 19.74 -27.05
N MET A 256 -5.35 19.75 -26.61
CA MET A 256 -4.22 20.27 -27.37
C MET A 256 -3.53 19.22 -28.25
N ALA A 257 -3.47 17.96 -27.81
CA ALA A 257 -2.66 16.91 -28.46
C ALA A 257 -3.49 15.85 -29.21
N LEU A 258 -4.72 15.57 -28.76
CA LEU A 258 -5.55 14.44 -29.22
C LEU A 258 -7.01 14.87 -29.43
N HIS A 259 -7.22 15.91 -30.25
CA HIS A 259 -8.53 16.48 -30.57
C HIS A 259 -9.69 15.47 -30.77
N PRO A 260 -9.54 14.34 -31.52
CA PRO A 260 -10.64 13.38 -31.69
C PRO A 260 -10.91 12.51 -30.45
N PHE A 261 -9.94 12.39 -29.53
CA PHE A 261 -10.00 11.47 -28.39
C PHE A 261 -10.36 12.14 -27.06
N VAL A 262 -10.48 13.47 -27.04
CA VAL A 262 -10.82 14.28 -25.86
C VAL A 262 -12.03 13.74 -25.12
N ARG A 263 -13.08 13.35 -25.85
CA ARG A 263 -14.34 12.87 -25.26
C ARG A 263 -14.20 11.50 -24.58
N ALA A 264 -13.26 10.68 -25.02
CA ALA A 264 -13.00 9.37 -24.45
C ALA A 264 -12.07 9.44 -23.23
N LEU A 265 -11.18 10.44 -23.16
CA LEU A 265 -10.16 10.52 -22.13
C LEU A 265 -10.71 10.57 -20.70
N PRO A 266 -11.72 11.40 -20.35
CA PRO A 266 -12.26 11.42 -19.01
C PRO A 266 -12.85 10.08 -18.57
N ILE A 267 -13.47 9.33 -19.50
CA ILE A 267 -14.00 7.98 -19.24
C ILE A 267 -12.84 7.02 -18.91
N LEU A 268 -11.73 7.09 -19.64
CA LEU A 268 -10.56 6.26 -19.37
C LEU A 268 -9.88 6.60 -18.04
N ILE A 269 -9.83 7.89 -17.68
CA ILE A 269 -9.35 8.36 -16.37
C ILE A 269 -10.25 7.82 -15.26
N ALA A 270 -11.58 7.85 -15.45
CA ALA A 270 -12.52 7.29 -14.49
C ALA A 270 -12.37 5.77 -14.34
N ILE A 271 -12.18 5.03 -15.44
CA ILE A 271 -11.90 3.58 -15.39
C ILE A 271 -10.59 3.31 -14.64
N SER A 272 -9.54 4.10 -14.87
CA SER A 272 -8.28 4.00 -14.13
C SER A 272 -8.47 4.28 -12.63
N ALA A 273 -9.23 5.32 -12.27
CA ALA A 273 -9.54 5.64 -10.88
C ALA A 273 -10.35 4.52 -10.20
N LEU A 274 -11.31 3.90 -10.90
CA LEU A 274 -12.07 2.75 -10.41
C LEU A 274 -11.18 1.51 -10.23
N GLY A 275 -10.25 1.27 -11.17
CA GLY A 275 -9.27 0.19 -11.06
C GLY A 275 -8.37 0.34 -9.84
N ASN A 276 -7.89 1.57 -9.60
CA ASN A 276 -7.11 1.92 -8.42
C ASN A 276 -7.92 1.72 -7.12
N GLY A 277 -9.16 2.23 -7.08
CA GLY A 277 -10.06 2.07 -5.94
C GLY A 277 -10.34 0.60 -5.62
N ASN A 278 -10.62 -0.23 -6.63
CA ASN A 278 -10.83 -1.66 -6.46
C ASN A 278 -9.58 -2.38 -5.91
N ALA A 279 -8.40 -2.03 -6.40
CA ALA A 279 -7.14 -2.58 -5.87
C ALA A 279 -6.89 -2.14 -4.42
N GLY A 280 -7.27 -0.90 -4.08
CA GLY A 280 -7.24 -0.36 -2.72
C GLY A 280 -8.17 -1.11 -1.75
N ILE A 281 -9.41 -1.39 -2.14
CA ILE A 281 -10.39 -2.16 -1.34
C ILE A 281 -9.85 -3.56 -1.00
N LEU A 282 -9.17 -4.20 -1.95
CA LEU A 282 -8.51 -5.47 -1.70
C LEU A 282 -7.44 -5.32 -0.61
N GLY A 283 -6.52 -4.35 -0.69
CA GLY A 283 -5.51 -4.17 0.35
C GLY A 283 -6.10 -3.79 1.73
N SER A 284 -7.10 -2.91 1.74
CA SER A 284 -7.67 -2.34 2.97
C SER A 284 -8.57 -3.31 3.75
N SER A 285 -9.24 -4.24 3.07
CA SER A 285 -10.05 -5.29 3.73
C SER A 285 -9.20 -6.24 4.59
N ARG A 286 -7.95 -6.52 4.21
CA ARG A 286 -7.04 -7.37 5.01
C ARG A 286 -6.58 -6.66 6.28
N TYR A 287 -6.46 -5.34 6.22
CA TYR A 287 -6.17 -4.52 7.39
C TYR A 287 -7.27 -4.63 8.45
N CYS A 288 -8.55 -4.52 8.03
CA CYS A 288 -9.71 -4.64 8.92
C CYS A 288 -9.84 -6.04 9.52
N MET A 289 -9.67 -7.08 8.68
CA MET A 289 -9.73 -8.47 9.11
C MET A 289 -8.70 -8.77 10.19
N VAL A 290 -7.48 -8.24 10.04
CA VAL A 290 -6.38 -8.47 10.98
C VAL A 290 -6.58 -7.67 12.26
N GLY A 291 -7.06 -6.42 12.17
CA GLY A 291 -7.44 -5.65 13.36
C GLY A 291 -8.52 -6.33 14.19
N ALA A 292 -9.48 -7.00 13.56
CA ALA A 292 -10.47 -7.80 14.26
C ALA A 292 -9.89 -9.08 14.89
N ARG A 293 -8.92 -9.73 14.23
CA ARG A 293 -8.21 -10.90 14.79
C ARG A 293 -7.38 -10.57 16.03
N TYR A 294 -6.77 -9.40 16.08
CA TYR A 294 -6.04 -8.90 17.25
C TYR A 294 -6.95 -8.28 18.32
N GLY A 295 -8.29 -8.26 18.12
CA GLY A 295 -9.24 -7.71 19.09
C GLY A 295 -9.34 -6.18 19.09
N TYR A 296 -8.72 -5.48 18.13
CA TYR A 296 -8.82 -4.02 18.00
C TYR A 296 -10.12 -3.55 17.33
N LEU A 297 -10.75 -4.42 16.55
CA LEU A 297 -12.05 -4.20 15.90
C LEU A 297 -13.03 -5.32 16.28
N PRO A 298 -14.36 -5.09 16.14
CA PRO A 298 -15.36 -6.12 16.38
C PRO A 298 -15.10 -7.41 15.60
N GLU A 299 -15.28 -8.56 16.25
CA GLU A 299 -14.94 -9.89 15.72
C GLU A 299 -15.62 -10.23 14.39
N ILE A 300 -16.80 -9.64 14.12
CA ILE A 300 -17.54 -9.80 12.87
C ILE A 300 -16.69 -9.50 11.63
N PHE A 301 -15.73 -8.56 11.73
CA PHE A 301 -14.87 -8.20 10.61
C PHE A 301 -13.78 -9.24 10.31
N ALA A 302 -13.49 -10.15 11.24
CA ALA A 302 -12.55 -11.27 11.02
C ALA A 302 -13.17 -12.43 10.22
N TYR A 303 -14.49 -12.43 9.99
CA TYR A 303 -15.20 -13.55 9.38
C TYR A 303 -14.91 -13.66 7.87
N ILE A 304 -14.74 -14.90 7.41
CA ILE A 304 -14.46 -15.25 6.01
C ILE A 304 -15.62 -16.04 5.44
N GLN A 305 -16.06 -15.67 4.25
CA GLN A 305 -17.15 -16.35 3.54
C GLN A 305 -16.75 -17.79 3.18
N ARG A 306 -17.56 -18.77 3.60
CA ARG A 306 -17.24 -20.21 3.51
C ARG A 306 -16.97 -20.71 2.07
N GLN A 307 -17.74 -20.25 1.09
CA GLN A 307 -17.64 -20.74 -0.29
C GLN A 307 -16.58 -20.01 -1.12
N ARG A 308 -16.49 -18.68 -0.95
CA ARG A 308 -15.62 -17.81 -1.77
C ARG A 308 -14.30 -17.47 -1.09
N LEU A 309 -14.13 -17.82 0.18
CA LEU A 309 -12.95 -17.52 1.00
C LEU A 309 -12.57 -16.03 1.02
N THR A 310 -13.58 -15.17 0.96
CA THR A 310 -13.43 -13.71 0.94
C THR A 310 -13.89 -13.08 2.26
N PRO A 311 -13.19 -12.06 2.78
CA PRO A 311 -13.56 -11.40 4.04
C PRO A 311 -14.70 -10.40 3.83
N LEU A 312 -15.92 -10.90 3.58
CA LEU A 312 -17.08 -10.10 3.17
C LEU A 312 -17.42 -8.95 4.14
N PRO A 313 -17.46 -9.15 5.48
CA PRO A 313 -17.78 -8.06 6.39
C PRO A 313 -16.73 -6.95 6.41
N SER A 314 -15.44 -7.31 6.27
CA SER A 314 -14.35 -6.33 6.13
C SER A 314 -14.41 -5.56 4.81
N ILE A 315 -14.83 -6.22 3.73
CA ILE A 315 -15.03 -5.54 2.44
C ILE A 315 -16.23 -4.60 2.51
N ALA A 316 -17.33 -5.00 3.16
CA ALA A 316 -18.53 -4.19 3.29
C ALA A 316 -18.33 -2.91 4.13
N LEU A 317 -17.30 -2.88 4.97
CA LEU A 317 -16.93 -1.71 5.76
C LEU A 317 -16.20 -0.63 4.95
N GLN A 318 -15.53 -1.03 3.85
CA GLN A 318 -14.67 -0.18 3.02
C GLN A 318 -15.43 0.39 1.82
#